data_AF-A0A952HZV3-F1
#
_entry.id   AF-A0A952HZV3-F1
#
_cell.length_a   1.000
_cell.length_b   1.000
_cell.length_c   1.000
_cell.angle_alpha   90.00
_cell.angle_beta   90.00
_cell.angle_gamma   90.00
#
_symmetry.space_group_name_H-M   'P 1'
#
loop_
_entity.id
_entity.type
_entity.pdbx_description
1 polymer ?
#
loop_
_entity_poly.entity_id
_entity_poly.type
_entity_poly.pdbx_seq_one_letter_code
_entity_poly.pdbx_strand_id
1 'polypeptide(L)' 'MKWTDTLDIAIELADNHSDVDPQFVRYTDLHAWVMAIEGFDDDPENSNEKILEAIQMAWIDEAD' A
#
# COMPACT_ATOMS: atom_id res chain seq x y z
N MET A 1 -9.18 5.10 -6.24
CA MET A 1 -8.60 4.74 -4.93
C MET A 1 -7.82 5.93 -4.39
N LYS A 2 -7.96 6.23 -3.10
CA LYS A 2 -7.30 7.33 -2.38
C LYS A 2 -6.42 6.78 -1.26
N TRP A 3 -5.52 7.60 -0.71
CA TRP A 3 -4.62 7.17 0.37
C TRP A 3 -5.34 6.64 1.62
N THR A 4 -6.57 7.07 1.85
CA THR A 4 -7.40 6.63 2.98
C THR A 4 -8.04 5.24 2.79
N ASP A 5 -8.06 4.73 1.56
CA ASP A 5 -8.65 3.44 1.21
C ASP A 5 -7.66 2.30 1.50
N THR A 6 -7.15 2.25 2.73
CA THR A 6 -5.96 1.45 3.10
C THR A 6 -6.14 -0.04 2.85
N LEU A 7 -7.35 -0.56 3.06
CA LEU A 7 -7.67 -1.97 2.84
C LEU A 7 -7.69 -2.31 1.35
N ASP A 8 -8.35 -1.48 0.52
CA ASP A 8 -8.40 -1.71 -0.92
C ASP A 8 -7.01 -1.64 -1.54
N ILE A 9 -6.18 -0.69 -1.08
CA ILE A 9 -4.77 -0.59 -1.46
C ILE A 9 -4.01 -1.88 -1.07
N ALA A 10 -4.19 -2.37 0.16
CA ALA A 10 -3.51 -3.57 0.64
C ALA A 10 -3.88 -4.82 -0.17
N ILE A 11 -5.14 -4.98 -0.55
CA ILE A 11 -5.61 -6.08 -1.40
C ILE A 11 -4.93 -6.02 -2.77
N GLU A 12 -4.92 -4.86 -3.42
CA GLU A 12 -4.24 -4.69 -4.71
C GLU A 12 -2.74 -4.97 -4.61
N LEU A 13 -2.09 -4.58 -3.52
CA LEU A 13 -0.68 -4.88 -3.28
C LEU A 13 -0.46 -6.39 -3.06
N ALA A 14 -1.30 -7.07 -2.29
CA ALA A 14 -1.22 -8.50 -2.08
C ALA A 14 -1.39 -9.30 -3.37
N ASP A 15 -2.34 -8.91 -4.22
CA ASP A 15 -2.59 -9.56 -5.51
C ASP A 15 -1.45 -9.33 -6.50
N ASN A 16 -0.90 -8.11 -6.59
CA ASN A 16 0.16 -7.77 -7.54
C ASN A 16 1.57 -8.15 -7.07
N HIS A 17 1.77 -8.33 -5.76
CA HIS A 17 3.07 -8.59 -5.13
C HIS A 17 3.02 -9.79 -4.17
N SER A 18 2.39 -10.90 -4.61
CA SER A 18 2.20 -12.13 -3.81
C SER A 18 3.49 -12.81 -3.29
N ASP A 19 4.66 -12.48 -3.82
CA ASP A 19 5.97 -13.01 -3.42
C ASP A 19 6.75 -12.07 -2.48
N VAL A 20 6.19 -10.90 -2.17
CA VAL A 20 6.79 -9.90 -1.30
C VAL A 20 6.28 -10.06 0.13
N ASP A 21 7.19 -10.10 1.09
CA ASP A 21 6.84 -10.03 2.51
C ASP A 21 6.61 -8.56 2.90
N PRO A 22 5.36 -8.14 3.16
CA PRO A 22 5.02 -6.75 3.45
C PRO A 22 5.72 -6.22 4.71
N GLN A 23 6.12 -7.08 5.66
CA GLN A 23 6.81 -6.68 6.90
C GLN A 23 8.16 -5.99 6.63
N PHE A 24 8.82 -6.33 5.52
CA PHE A 24 10.15 -5.81 5.17
C PHE A 24 10.12 -4.75 4.07
N VAL A 25 8.94 -4.35 3.59
CA VAL A 25 8.79 -3.32 2.56
C VAL A 25 9.16 -1.95 3.14
N ARG A 26 10.00 -1.21 2.41
CA ARG A 26 10.34 0.17 2.77
C ARG A 26 9.22 1.10 2.34
N TYR A 27 8.93 2.13 3.13
CA TYR A 27 7.89 3.13 2.80
C TYR A 27 8.09 3.82 1.46
N THR A 28 9.32 4.01 1.00
CA THR A 28 9.58 4.57 -0.33
C THR A 28 9.14 3.63 -1.45
N ASP A 29 9.31 2.32 -1.27
CA ASP A 29 8.88 1.31 -2.23
C ASP A 29 7.36 1.15 -2.17
N LEU A 30 6.79 1.08 -0.95
CA LEU A 30 5.35 1.04 -0.73
C LEU A 30 4.64 2.23 -1.39
N HIS A 31 5.13 3.45 -1.15
CA HIS A 31 4.57 4.65 -1.78
C HIS A 31 4.58 4.56 -3.30
N ALA A 32 5.70 4.13 -3.90
CA ALA A 32 5.83 3.98 -5.33
C ALA A 32 4.86 2.93 -5.89
N TRP A 33 4.65 1.81 -5.20
CA TRP A 33 3.70 0.77 -5.61
C TRP A 33 2.26 1.24 -5.49
N VAL A 34 1.90 1.93 -4.41
CA VAL A 34 0.54 2.49 -4.26
C VAL A 34 0.22 3.49 -5.38
N MET A 35 1.17 4.35 -5.74
CA MET A 35 1.00 5.27 -6.87
C MET A 35 0.88 4.56 -8.23
N ALA A 36 1.35 3.32 -8.33
CA ALA A 36 1.32 2.54 -9.57
C ALA A 36 0.04 1.68 -9.71
N ILE A 37 -0.81 1.61 -8.69
CA ILE A 37 -2.08 0.87 -8.72
C ILE A 37 -3.00 1.49 -9.78
N GLU A 38 -3.60 0.63 -10.62
CA GLU A 38 -4.57 1.06 -11.62
C GLU A 38 -5.80 1.68 -10.93
N GLY A 39 -6.14 2.92 -11.28
CA GLY A 39 -7.27 3.64 -10.66
C GLY A 39 -6.94 4.31 -9.32
N PHE A 40 -5.68 4.32 -8.89
CA PHE A 40 -5.22 5.25 -7.86
C PHE A 40 -5.27 6.70 -8.39
N ASP A 41 -5.86 7.61 -7.60
CA ASP A 41 -6.19 8.98 -8.04
C ASP A 41 -6.00 9.99 -6.90
N ASP A 42 -5.04 9.80 -6.00
CA ASP A 42 -4.73 10.81 -4.97
C ASP A 42 -3.43 11.57 -5.27
N ASP A 43 -3.23 12.68 -4.57
CA ASP A 43 -1.97 13.41 -4.63
C ASP A 43 -0.86 12.59 -3.95
N PRO A 44 0.28 12.32 -4.62
CA PRO A 44 1.44 11.69 -4.01
C PRO A 44 1.89 12.32 -2.68
N GLU A 45 1.74 13.63 -2.54
CA GLU A 45 2.13 14.40 -1.35
C GLU A 45 1.14 14.28 -0.18
N ASN A 46 -0.07 13.75 -0.41
CA ASN A 46 -1.03 13.48 0.67
C ASN A 46 -0.67 12.26 1.51
N SER A 47 0.32 11.47 1.08
CA SER A 47 0.88 10.38 1.88
C SER A 47 1.65 10.89 3.11
N ASN A 48 1.67 10.09 4.16
CA ASN A 48 2.53 10.29 5.33
C ASN A 48 2.84 8.93 5.97
N GLU A 49 3.78 8.91 6.92
CA GLU A 49 4.21 7.67 7.57
C GLU A 49 3.07 6.89 8.20
N LYS A 50 2.06 7.54 8.79
CA LYS A 50 0.92 6.84 9.41
C LYS A 50 0.01 6.17 8.39
N ILE A 51 -0.17 6.81 7.23
CA ILE A 51 -0.94 6.22 6.13
C ILE A 51 -0.21 5.01 5.57
N LEU A 52 1.09 5.15 5.32
CA LEU A 52 1.91 4.06 4.78
C LEU A 52 2.02 2.90 5.79
N GLU A 53 2.14 3.20 7.08
CA GLU A 53 2.06 2.21 8.16
C GLU A 53 0.71 1.48 8.16
N ALA A 54 -0.41 2.21 8.05
CA ALA A 54 -1.75 1.59 8.02
C ALA A 54 -1.95 0.67 6.81
N ILE A 55 -1.45 1.07 5.63
CA ILE A 55 -1.47 0.23 4.42
C ILE A 55 -0.59 -1.01 4.62
N GLN A 56 0.63 -0.84 5.15
CA GLN A 56 1.54 -1.97 5.40
C GLN A 56 0.95 -2.97 6.40
N MET A 57 0.32 -2.50 7.48
CA MET A 57 -0.34 -3.35 8.46
C MET A 57 -1.52 -4.11 7.86
N ALA A 58 -2.38 -3.43 7.08
CA ALA A 58 -3.47 -4.09 6.37
C ALA A 58 -2.95 -5.14 5.38
N TRP A 59 -1.86 -4.86 4.69
CA TRP A 59 -1.26 -5.83 3.76
C TRP A 59 -0.64 -7.03 4.50
N ILE A 60 0.00 -6.83 5.64
CA ILE A 60 0.46 -7.94 6.50
C ILE A 60 -0.73 -8.82 6.91
N ASP A 61 -1.85 -8.21 7.34
CA ASP A 61 -3.04 -8.94 7.76
C ASP A 61 -3.69 -9.74 6.61
N GLU A 62 -3.62 -9.26 5.37
CA GLU A 62 -4.14 -9.96 4.18
C GLU A 62 -3.18 -11.06 3.67
N ALA A 63 -1.89 -10.99 4.01
CA ALA A 63 -0.87 -11.95 3.59
C ALA A 63 -0.70 -13.15 4.54
N ASP A 64 -1.30 -13.10 5.74
CA ASP A 64 -1.34 -14.18 6.75
C ASP A 64 -2.49 -15.17 6.51
#